data_AF-U4LT25-F1
#
_entry.id   AF-U4LT25-F1
#
_cell.length_a   1.000
_cell.length_b   1.000
_cell.length_c   1.000
_cell.angle_alpha   90.00
_cell.angle_beta   90.00
_cell.angle_gamma   90.00
#
_symmetry.space_group_name_H-M   'P 1'
#
loop_
_entity.id
_entity.type
_entity.pdbx_description
1 polymer ?
#
loop_
_entity_poly.entity_id
_entity_poly.type
_entity_poly.pdbx_seq_one_letter_code
_entity_poly.pdbx_strand_id
1 'polypeptide(L)'
;MSKQIPGILSFIKEVSKSNTKMQYSTMNALQGVRKQLGDVEVNELLEWISTIDPQTRHRDISRKRRENTGDWFLRTEQFLKWRDYSQGSDESFENTILGVYGIPGAGKSVIFSFIVDHIQTAFESENEYCITWL
;
A
#
# COMPACT_ATOMS: atom_id res chain seq x y z
N MET A 1 -11.62 -20.39 59.33
CA MET A 1 -10.60 -19.74 58.49
C MET A 1 -10.79 -19.94 56.96
N SER A 2 -11.90 -20.52 56.45
CA SER A 2 -12.02 -20.88 55.01
C SER A 2 -12.87 -19.96 54.10
N LYS A 3 -13.40 -18.83 54.59
CA LYS A 3 -14.30 -17.96 53.80
C LYS A 3 -13.60 -16.95 52.86
N GLN A 4 -12.28 -16.73 52.98
CA GLN A 4 -11.56 -15.69 52.21
C GLN A 4 -10.90 -16.16 50.91
N ILE A 5 -10.62 -17.46 50.78
CA ILE A 5 -9.93 -18.05 49.62
C ILE A 5 -10.67 -17.81 48.29
N PRO A 6 -12.01 -17.95 48.21
CA PRO A 6 -12.73 -17.74 46.96
C PRO A 6 -12.63 -16.30 46.44
N GLY A 7 -12.63 -15.30 47.34
CA GLY A 7 -12.53 -13.88 46.99
C GLY A 7 -11.15 -13.50 46.46
N ILE A 8 -10.10 -14.10 47.02
CA ILE A 8 -8.72 -13.90 46.52
C ILE A 8 -8.57 -14.51 45.13
N LEU A 9 -9.12 -15.71 44.90
CA LEU A 9 -9.05 -16.37 43.59
C LEU A 9 -9.85 -15.63 42.51
N SER A 10 -11.01 -15.06 42.85
CA SER A 10 -11.78 -14.25 41.89
C SER A 10 -11.05 -12.97 41.52
N PHE A 11 -10.41 -12.31 42.50
CA PHE A 11 -9.63 -11.10 42.26
C PHE A 11 -8.39 -11.38 41.40
N ILE A 12 -7.65 -12.45 41.66
CA ILE A 12 -6.52 -12.87 40.82
C ILE A 12 -6.97 -13.12 39.37
N LYS A 13 -8.13 -13.77 39.16
CA LYS A 13 -8.69 -13.97 37.82
C LYS A 13 -9.05 -12.65 37.15
N GLU A 14 -9.61 -11.70 37.89
CA GLU A 14 -9.98 -10.39 37.36
C GLU A 14 -8.76 -9.54 36.99
N VAL A 15 -7.75 -9.48 37.86
CA VAL A 15 -6.47 -8.83 37.60
C VAL A 15 -5.78 -9.47 36.40
N SER A 16 -5.78 -10.80 36.29
CA SER A 16 -5.21 -11.50 35.15
C SER A 16 -5.92 -11.14 33.84
N LYS A 17 -7.26 -11.12 33.82
CA LYS A 17 -8.04 -10.69 32.64
C LYS A 17 -7.76 -9.23 32.26
N SER A 18 -7.71 -8.34 33.25
CA SER A 18 -7.41 -6.92 33.03
C SER A 18 -5.98 -6.73 32.50
N ASN A 19 -5.01 -7.49 33.01
CA ASN A 19 -3.63 -7.47 32.54
C ASN A 19 -3.54 -7.92 31.07
N THR A 20 -4.22 -8.99 30.69
CA THR A 20 -4.27 -9.46 29.30
C THR A 20 -4.87 -8.40 28.37
N LYS A 21 -6.00 -7.78 28.76
CA LYS A 21 -6.61 -6.69 27.96
C LYS A 21 -5.66 -5.50 27.79
N MET A 22 -4.97 -5.10 28.86
CA MET A 22 -4.00 -4.02 28.83
C MET A 22 -2.85 -4.35 27.88
N GLN A 23 -2.32 -5.57 27.93
CA GLN A 23 -1.27 -6.03 27.00
C GLN A 23 -1.72 -5.96 25.53
N TYR A 24 -2.95 -6.38 25.22
CA TYR A 24 -3.51 -6.26 23.87
C TYR A 24 -3.61 -4.81 23.40
N SER A 25 -4.13 -3.91 24.24
CA SER A 25 -4.24 -2.49 23.90
C SER A 25 -2.88 -1.84 23.68
N THR A 26 -1.88 -2.17 24.51
CA THR A 26 -0.50 -1.70 24.33
C THR A 26 0.08 -2.17 23.01
N MET A 27 -0.15 -3.44 22.63
CA MET A 27 0.37 -3.99 21.37
C MET A 27 -0.24 -3.30 20.15
N ASN A 28 -1.54 -3.00 20.16
CA ASN A 28 -2.19 -2.23 19.10
C ASN A 28 -1.68 -0.79 19.02
N ALA A 29 -1.48 -0.12 20.17
CA ALA A 29 -0.92 1.22 20.20
C ALA A 29 0.51 1.26 19.63
N LEU A 30 1.35 0.29 19.98
CA LEU A 30 2.71 0.17 19.44
C LEU A 30 2.72 -0.09 17.93
N GLN A 31 1.77 -0.90 17.41
CA GLN A 31 1.61 -1.07 15.96
C GLN A 31 1.20 0.23 15.27
N GLY A 32 0.29 1.01 15.87
CA GLY A 32 -0.12 2.32 15.35
C GLY A 32 1.04 3.31 15.29
N VAL A 33 1.84 3.40 16.36
CA VAL A 33 3.03 4.26 16.41
C VAL A 33 4.07 3.82 15.38
N ARG A 34 4.33 2.52 15.24
CA ARG A 34 5.26 1.98 14.24
C ARG A 34 4.83 2.33 12.81
N LYS A 35 3.53 2.25 12.52
CA LYS A 35 2.98 2.63 11.23
C LYS A 35 3.20 4.12 10.96
N GLN A 36 2.87 4.98 11.93
CA GLN A 36 3.07 6.43 11.81
C GLN A 36 4.53 6.81 11.58
N LEU A 37 5.48 6.17 12.27
CA LEU A 37 6.91 6.42 12.05
C LEU A 37 7.33 6.02 10.63
N GLY A 38 6.85 4.88 10.12
CA GLY A 38 7.09 4.48 8.72
C GLY A 38 6.50 5.45 7.70
N ASP A 39 5.29 5.96 7.95
CA ASP A 39 4.65 6.94 7.06
C ASP A 39 5.44 8.26 7.03
N VAL A 40 6.02 8.70 8.16
CA VAL A 40 6.89 9.89 8.22
C VAL A 40 8.16 9.70 7.39
N GLU A 41 8.87 8.58 7.56
CA GLU A 41 10.10 8.29 6.80
C GLU A 41 9.85 8.23 5.29
N VAL A 42 8.72 7.64 4.87
CA VAL A 42 8.32 7.60 3.46
C VAL A 42 8.06 9.01 2.94
N ASN A 43 7.33 9.84 3.68
CA ASN A 43 7.03 11.21 3.25
C ASN A 43 8.29 12.07 3.12
N GLU A 44 9.24 11.98 4.05
CA GLU A 44 10.52 12.69 3.96
C GLU A 44 11.32 12.26 2.72
N LEU A 45 11.33 10.96 2.42
CA LEU A 45 11.97 10.44 1.22
C LEU A 45 11.29 10.96 -0.06
N LEU A 46 9.95 10.99 -0.09
CA LEU A 46 9.19 11.51 -1.22
C LEU A 46 9.49 12.98 -1.48
N GLU A 47 9.51 13.81 -0.43
CA GLU A 47 9.87 15.23 -0.51
C GLU A 47 11.30 15.44 -0.99
N TRP A 48 12.23 14.56 -0.60
CA TRP A 48 13.61 14.61 -1.09
C TRP A 48 13.73 14.25 -2.57
N ILE A 49 12.99 13.25 -3.06
CA ILE A 49 13.04 12.80 -4.46
C ILE A 49 12.37 13.80 -5.41
N SER A 50 11.25 14.39 -4.99
CA SER A 50 10.45 15.29 -5.82
C SER A 50 9.80 16.38 -4.99
N THR A 51 9.99 17.63 -5.39
CA THR A 51 9.25 18.78 -4.84
C THR A 51 7.79 18.81 -5.32
N ILE A 52 7.46 18.02 -6.34
CA ILE A 52 6.10 17.89 -6.86
C ILE A 52 5.44 16.70 -6.21
N ASP A 53 4.33 16.95 -5.52
CA ASP A 53 3.47 15.91 -4.94
C ASP A 53 2.95 14.96 -6.04
N PRO A 54 3.31 13.66 -6.01
CA PRO A 54 2.91 12.66 -6.99
C PRO A 54 1.38 12.54 -7.12
N GLN A 55 0.67 12.68 -6.00
CA GLN A 55 -0.77 12.56 -5.92
C GLN A 55 -1.46 13.72 -6.66
N THR A 56 -1.03 14.94 -6.40
CA THR A 56 -1.53 16.14 -7.08
C THR A 56 -1.25 16.07 -8.58
N ARG A 57 -0.04 15.66 -8.97
CA ARG A 57 0.34 15.51 -10.39
C ARG A 57 -0.52 14.47 -11.10
N HIS A 58 -0.70 13.30 -10.48
CA HIS A 58 -1.56 12.24 -11.01
C HIS A 58 -3.01 12.74 -11.17
N ARG A 59 -3.58 13.37 -10.15
CA ARG A 59 -4.94 13.92 -10.19
C ARG A 59 -5.13 14.94 -11.31
N ASP A 60 -4.15 15.82 -11.52
CA ASP A 60 -4.21 16.81 -12.59
C ASP A 60 -4.14 16.18 -13.99
N ILE A 61 -3.32 15.13 -14.16
CA ILE A 61 -3.24 14.38 -15.41
C ILE A 61 -4.54 13.60 -15.64
N SER A 62 -5.01 12.87 -14.63
CA SER A 62 -6.23 12.06 -14.69
C SER A 62 -7.44 12.92 -15.07
N ARG A 63 -7.59 14.12 -14.47
CA ARG A 63 -8.66 15.08 -14.82
C ARG A 63 -8.59 15.58 -16.26
N LYS A 64 -7.40 15.71 -16.83
CA LYS A 64 -7.19 16.19 -18.22
C LYS A 64 -7.24 15.06 -19.24
N ARG A 65 -7.08 13.81 -18.80
CA ARG A 65 -7.08 12.63 -19.65
C ARG A 65 -8.46 12.45 -20.28
N ARG A 66 -8.50 12.22 -21.59
CA ARG A 66 -9.74 11.88 -22.30
C ARG A 66 -10.14 10.45 -21.93
N GLU A 67 -11.44 10.18 -21.88
CA GLU A 67 -11.97 8.83 -21.65
C GLU A 67 -11.33 7.82 -22.61
N ASN A 68 -11.12 6.59 -22.12
CA ASN A 68 -10.52 5.46 -22.84
C ASN A 68 -9.08 5.69 -23.35
N THR A 69 -8.43 6.80 -22.96
CA THR A 69 -7.02 7.05 -23.32
C THR A 69 -6.13 6.19 -22.44
N GLY A 70 -5.43 5.25 -23.07
CA GLY A 70 -4.52 4.32 -22.40
C GLY A 70 -5.01 2.87 -22.41
N ASP A 71 -6.28 2.62 -22.75
CA ASP A 71 -6.87 1.27 -22.76
C ASP A 71 -6.09 0.28 -23.62
N TRP A 72 -5.58 0.75 -24.76
CA TRP A 72 -4.78 -0.08 -25.66
C TRP A 72 -3.52 -0.62 -24.99
N PHE A 73 -2.97 0.10 -24.01
CA PHE A 73 -1.75 -0.28 -23.30
C PHE A 73 -1.96 -1.54 -22.44
N LEU A 74 -3.14 -1.68 -21.83
CA LEU A 74 -3.47 -2.85 -21.00
C LEU A 74 -3.57 -4.15 -21.79
N ARG A 75 -3.70 -4.06 -23.13
CA ARG A 75 -3.74 -5.20 -24.04
C ARG A 75 -2.37 -5.59 -24.56
N THR A 76 -1.32 -4.84 -24.21
CA THR A 76 0.04 -5.14 -24.66
C THR A 76 0.59 -6.34 -23.90
N GLU A 77 1.35 -7.20 -24.60
CA GLU A 77 1.98 -8.36 -23.96
C GLU A 77 2.92 -7.95 -22.83
N GLN A 78 3.61 -6.82 -22.97
CA GLN A 78 4.54 -6.31 -21.98
C GLN A 78 3.82 -5.99 -20.66
N PHE A 79 2.67 -5.31 -20.74
CA PHE A 79 1.87 -5.00 -19.57
C PHE A 79 1.32 -6.28 -18.92
N LEU A 80 0.77 -7.20 -19.71
CA LEU A 80 0.20 -8.45 -19.19
C LEU A 80 1.26 -9.31 -18.51
N LYS A 81 2.44 -9.46 -19.12
CA LYS A 81 3.57 -10.20 -18.53
C LYS A 81 4.04 -9.59 -17.22
N TRP A 82 4.16 -8.26 -17.17
CA TRP A 82 4.55 -7.55 -15.94
C TRP A 82 3.49 -7.68 -14.83
N ARG A 83 2.20 -7.50 -15.17
CA ARG A 83 1.10 -7.57 -14.20
C ARG A 83 0.93 -8.97 -13.63
N ASP A 84 0.99 -9.99 -14.49
CA ASP A 84 0.72 -11.38 -14.12
C ASP A 84 1.99 -12.10 -13.62
N TYR A 85 3.10 -11.36 -13.43
CA TYR A 85 4.34 -11.92 -12.92
C TYR A 85 4.18 -12.40 -11.46
N SER A 86 4.13 -13.72 -11.27
CA SER A 86 4.16 -14.37 -9.96
C SER A 86 5.58 -14.85 -9.63
N GLN A 87 6.03 -14.66 -8.37
CA GLN A 87 7.40 -14.94 -7.89
C GLN A 87 7.85 -16.43 -7.90
N GLY A 88 7.29 -17.29 -8.75
CA GLY A 88 7.50 -18.74 -8.69
C GLY A 88 8.39 -19.37 -9.77
N SER A 89 8.71 -18.67 -10.87
CA SER A 89 9.26 -19.37 -12.06
C SER A 89 10.55 -18.82 -12.67
N ASP A 90 10.99 -17.60 -12.35
CA ASP A 90 12.29 -17.09 -12.82
C ASP A 90 12.65 -15.82 -12.03
N GLU A 91 13.69 -15.84 -11.18
CA GLU A 91 14.10 -14.69 -10.33
C GLU A 91 14.79 -13.55 -11.13
N SER A 92 14.49 -13.41 -12.42
CA SER A 92 15.04 -12.32 -13.22
C SER A 92 14.28 -11.01 -12.94
N PHE A 93 15.01 -10.03 -12.42
CA PHE A 93 14.55 -8.66 -12.16
C PHE A 93 13.94 -7.96 -13.39
N GLU A 94 14.18 -8.49 -14.59
CA GLU A 94 13.66 -7.95 -15.84
C GLU A 94 12.13 -8.00 -15.93
N ASN A 95 11.47 -8.93 -15.24
CA ASN A 95 10.01 -9.07 -15.28
C ASN A 95 9.30 -8.26 -14.19
N THR A 96 10.02 -7.64 -13.24
CA THR A 96 9.41 -6.86 -12.15
C THR A 96 9.25 -5.37 -12.51
N ILE A 97 9.95 -4.89 -13.55
CA ILE A 97 9.92 -3.48 -13.97
C ILE A 97 9.38 -3.35 -15.40
N LEU A 98 8.31 -2.57 -15.55
CA LEU A 98 7.80 -2.17 -16.86
C LEU A 98 8.24 -0.74 -17.22
N GLY A 99 9.18 -0.64 -18.16
CA GLY A 99 9.64 0.65 -18.70
C GLY A 99 8.79 1.11 -19.89
N VAL A 100 8.36 2.38 -19.88
CA VAL A 100 7.65 3.02 -21.02
C VAL A 100 8.51 4.15 -21.60
N TYR A 101 8.93 3.99 -22.85
CA TYR A 101 9.85 4.92 -23.53
C TYR A 101 9.17 5.62 -24.71
N GLY A 102 9.68 6.81 -25.06
CA GLY A 102 9.19 7.59 -26.19
C GLY A 102 9.62 9.05 -26.11
N ILE A 103 9.39 9.80 -27.19
CA ILE A 103 9.74 11.22 -27.27
C ILE A 103 8.99 12.08 -26.23
N PRO A 104 9.52 13.26 -25.85
CA PRO A 104 8.77 14.24 -25.07
C PRO A 104 7.41 14.54 -25.72
N GLY A 105 6.35 14.65 -24.91
CA GLY A 105 5.00 14.90 -25.42
C GLY A 105 4.23 13.68 -25.93
N ALA A 106 4.84 12.49 -26.01
CA ALA A 106 4.18 11.25 -26.48
C ALA A 106 3.07 10.70 -25.55
N GLY A 107 2.74 11.39 -24.44
CA GLY A 107 1.67 10.97 -23.55
C GLY A 107 2.03 9.92 -22.50
N LYS A 108 3.32 9.62 -22.29
CA LYS A 108 3.78 8.64 -21.28
C LYS A 108 3.18 8.85 -19.89
N SER A 109 3.17 10.09 -19.39
CA SER A 109 2.56 10.40 -18.08
C SER A 109 1.05 10.19 -18.05
N VAL A 110 0.37 10.34 -19.19
CA VAL A 110 -1.07 10.09 -19.32
C VAL A 110 -1.35 8.58 -19.25
N ILE A 111 -0.53 7.78 -19.94
CA ILE A 111 -0.59 6.31 -19.88
C ILE A 111 -0.30 5.82 -18.45
N PHE A 112 0.74 6.34 -17.81
CA PHE A 112 1.07 5.97 -16.43
C PHE A 112 -0.06 6.28 -15.46
N SER A 113 -0.63 7.49 -15.53
CA SER A 113 -1.81 7.85 -14.75
C SER A 113 -2.98 6.90 -15.02
N PHE A 114 -3.19 6.46 -16.26
CA PHE A 114 -4.26 5.51 -16.56
C PHE A 114 -4.02 4.13 -15.93
N ILE A 115 -2.78 3.65 -15.96
CA ILE A 115 -2.39 2.37 -15.34
C ILE A 115 -2.61 2.43 -13.83
N VAL A 116 -2.21 3.51 -13.16
CA VAL A 116 -2.43 3.70 -11.71
C VAL A 116 -3.91 3.58 -11.38
N ASP A 117 -4.77 4.35 -12.06
CA ASP A 117 -6.23 4.30 -11.81
C ASP A 117 -6.81 2.89 -12.06
N HIS A 118 -6.35 2.20 -13.10
CA HIS A 118 -6.78 0.84 -13.42
C HIS A 118 -6.39 -0.17 -12.34
N ILE A 119 -5.13 -0.15 -11.90
CA ILE A 119 -4.62 -1.08 -10.87
C ILE A 119 -5.30 -0.79 -9.53
N GLN A 120 -5.45 0.48 -9.15
CA GLN A 120 -6.19 0.84 -7.93
C GLN A 120 -7.60 0.27 -7.93
N THR A 121 -8.34 0.45 -9.03
CA THR A 121 -9.70 -0.08 -9.17
C THR A 121 -9.71 -1.61 -9.15
N ALA A 122 -8.72 -2.27 -9.77
CA ALA A 122 -8.67 -3.72 -9.88
C ALA A 122 -8.36 -4.41 -8.54
N PHE A 123 -7.54 -3.79 -7.69
CA PHE A 123 -7.06 -4.37 -6.43
C PHE A 123 -7.65 -3.73 -5.17
N GLU A 124 -8.68 -2.90 -5.31
CA GLU A 124 -9.36 -2.20 -4.20
C GLU A 124 -9.90 -3.16 -3.11
N SER A 125 -10.17 -4.42 -3.46
CA SER A 125 -10.66 -5.46 -2.54
C SER A 125 -9.60 -6.44 -2.02
N GLU A 126 -8.37 -6.38 -2.53
CA GLU A 126 -7.33 -7.36 -2.24
C GLU A 126 -6.31 -6.78 -1.25
N ASN A 127 -6.33 -7.28 0.00
CA ASN A 127 -5.47 -6.81 1.09
C ASN A 127 -3.97 -7.15 0.92
N GLU A 128 -3.59 -7.79 -0.18
CA GLU A 128 -2.23 -8.30 -0.44
C GLU A 128 -1.39 -7.33 -1.28
N TYR A 129 -1.98 -6.29 -1.87
CA TYR A 129 -1.30 -5.36 -2.76
C TYR A 129 -1.20 -3.96 -2.16
N CYS A 130 0.00 -3.38 -2.18
CA CYS A 130 0.24 -1.98 -1.86
C CYS A 130 0.62 -1.25 -3.15
N ILE A 131 -0.15 -0.21 -3.51
CA ILE A 131 0.07 0.59 -4.72
C ILE A 131 0.58 1.97 -4.28
N THR A 132 1.78 2.32 -4.73
CA THR A 132 2.39 3.65 -4.52
C THR A 132 3.00 4.15 -5.82
N TRP A 133 3.04 5.48 -6.02
CA TRP A 133 3.63 6.10 -7.21
C TRP A 133 4.31 7.44 -6.87
N LEU A 134 5.32 7.77 -7.68
CA LEU A 134 6.18 8.97 -7.60
C LEU A 134 5.90 9.92 -8.77
#